data_AF-A0A085TYL9-F1
#
_entry.id   AF-A0A085TYL9-F1
#
_cell.length_a   1.000
_cell.length_b   1.000
_cell.length_c   1.000
_cell.angle_alpha   90.00
_cell.angle_beta   90.00
_cell.angle_gamma   90.00
#
_symmetry.space_group_name_H-M   'P 1'
#
loop_
_entity.id
_entity.type
_entity.pdbx_description
1 polymer ?
#
loop_
_entity_poly.entity_id
_entity_poly.type
_entity_poly.pdbx_seq_one_letter_code
_entity_poly.pdbx_strand_id
1 'polypeptide(L)' 'MHLSPDPATASRVGERHGKPTVLRVDAGRMHADGYAFYRADNGVWLTEEVPASYLGFGMM' A
#
# COMPACT_ATOMS: atom_id res chain seq x y z
N MET A 1 3.31 6.23 -5.78
CA MET A 1 3.15 4.81 -5.33
C MET A 1 1.68 4.43 -5.30
N HIS A 2 1.31 3.21 -5.71
CA HIS A 2 -0.06 2.68 -5.60
C HIS A 2 -0.21 1.77 -4.38
N LEU A 3 -1.30 1.93 -3.64
CA LEU A 3 -1.65 1.08 -2.50
C LEU A 3 -2.95 0.32 -2.78
N SER A 4 -2.98 -0.95 -2.38
CA SER A 4 -4.18 -1.79 -2.45
C SER A 4 -4.91 -1.76 -1.10
N PRO A 5 -6.25 -1.73 -1.09
CA PRO A 5 -7.03 -1.69 0.15
C PRO A 5 -7.03 -3.02 0.90
N ASP A 6 -6.75 -4.13 0.21
CA ASP A 6 -6.73 -5.48 0.78
C ASP A 6 -5.59 -6.35 0.21
N PRO A 7 -5.14 -7.39 0.94
CA PRO A 7 -4.04 -8.24 0.50
C PRO A 7 -4.33 -9.03 -0.79
N ALA A 8 -5.58 -9.42 -1.05
CA ALA A 8 -5.91 -10.20 -2.24
C ALA A 8 -5.77 -9.36 -3.52
N THR A 9 -6.17 -8.09 -3.47
CA THR A 9 -5.93 -7.12 -4.53
C THR A 9 -4.43 -6.87 -4.72
N ALA A 10 -3.67 -6.71 -3.63
CA ALA A 10 -2.21 -6.52 -3.69
C ALA A 10 -1.50 -7.68 -4.39
N SER A 11 -1.84 -8.93 -4.03
CA SER A 11 -1.28 -10.13 -4.66
C SER A 11 -1.59 -10.18 -6.16
N ARG A 12 -2.85 -9.99 -6.56
CA ARG A 12 -3.27 -10.02 -7.98
C ARG A 12 -2.56 -8.95 -8.83
N VAL A 13 -2.33 -7.76 -8.26
CA VAL A 13 -1.61 -6.69 -8.95
C VAL A 13 -0.13 -7.05 -9.10
N GLY A 14 0.50 -7.56 -8.04
CA GLY A 14 1.91 -7.96 -8.07
C GLY A 14 2.18 -9.17 -8.96
N GLU A 15 1.23 -10.10 -9.07
CA GLU A 15 1.31 -11.29 -9.94
C GLU A 15 1.52 -10.94 -11.42
N ARG A 16 1.09 -9.76 -11.86
CA ARG A 16 1.34 -9.25 -13.22
C ARG A 16 2.84 -9.10 -13.53
N HIS A 17 3.68 -9.07 -12.51
CA HIS A 17 5.12 -8.89 -12.60
C HIS A 17 5.91 -10.08 -12.04
N GLY A 18 5.26 -11.21 -11.75
CA GLY A 18 5.91 -12.43 -11.22
C GLY A 18 5.42 -12.80 -9.83
N LYS A 19 6.27 -13.41 -8.99
CA LYS A 19 5.88 -13.84 -7.63
C LYS A 19 5.92 -12.64 -6.66
N PRO A 20 4.78 -12.16 -6.12
CA PRO A 20 4.78 -10.96 -5.30
C PRO A 20 5.11 -11.26 -3.83
N THR A 21 5.62 -10.23 -3.15
CA THR A 21 5.65 -10.14 -1.69
C THR A 21 4.74 -9.00 -1.26
N VAL A 22 3.73 -9.30 -0.44
CA VAL A 22 2.79 -8.29 0.05
C VAL A 22 3.30 -7.69 1.36
N LEU A 23 3.48 -6.37 1.37
CA LEU A 23 3.82 -5.59 2.56
C LEU A 23 2.59 -4.84 3.07
N ARG A 24 2.47 -4.73 4.39
CA ARG A 24 1.48 -3.89 5.06
C ARG A 24 2.07 -2.49 5.25
N VAL A 25 1.28 -1.49 4.90
CA VAL A 25 1.59 -0.08 5.16
C VAL A 25 0.76 0.39 6.34
N ASP A 26 1.39 0.98 7.35
CA ASP A 26 0.68 1.69 8.43
C ASP A 26 0.20 3.06 7.94
N ALA A 27 -0.78 3.03 7.03
CA ALA A 27 -1.31 4.22 6.37
C ALA A 27 -1.99 5.19 7.36
N GLY A 28 -2.55 4.67 8.45
CA GLY A 28 -3.15 5.49 9.50
C GLY A 28 -2.10 6.35 10.21
N ARG A 29 -0.98 5.75 10.60
CA ARG A 29 0.15 6.48 11.19
C ARG A 29 0.79 7.43 10.19
N MET A 30 1.00 7.00 8.93
CA MET A 30 1.55 7.88 7.88
C MET A 30 0.69 9.14 7.67
N HIS A 31 -0.63 8.98 7.61
CA HIS A 31 -1.52 10.12 7.44
C HIS A 31 -1.46 11.06 8.66
N ALA A 32 -1.41 10.50 9.87
CA ALA A 32 -1.23 11.29 11.10
C ALA A 32 0.10 12.05 11.15
N ASP A 33 1.15 11.47 10.57
CA ASP A 33 2.49 12.07 10.48
C ASP A 33 2.61 13.08 9.30
N GLY A 34 1.52 13.33 8.55
CA GLY A 34 1.43 14.39 7.54
C GLY A 34 1.66 13.96 6.09
N TYR A 35 1.80 12.66 5.81
CA TYR A 35 1.93 12.17 4.45
C TYR A 35 0.60 12.25 3.69
N ALA A 36 0.65 12.77 2.46
CA ALA A 36 -0.54 12.95 1.64
C ALA A 36 -1.00 11.64 0.99
N PHE A 37 -2.29 11.36 1.09
CA PHE A 37 -2.94 10.25 0.40
C PHE A 37 -4.01 10.80 -0.53
N TYR A 38 -4.06 10.26 -1.75
CA TYR A 38 -5.04 10.61 -2.76
C TYR A 38 -5.80 9.36 -3.17
N ARG A 39 -7.10 9.50 -3.41
CA ARG A 39 -7.92 8.41 -3.94
C ARG A 39 -8.31 8.74 -5.37
N ALA A 40 -7.89 7.90 -6.31
CA ALA A 40 -8.32 8.00 -7.70
C ALA A 40 -9.80 7.57 -7.85
N ASP A 41 -10.43 7.96 -8.96
CA ASP A 41 -11.84 7.64 -9.23
C ASP A 41 -12.12 6.13 -9.28
N ASN A 42 -11.11 5.33 -9.61
CA ASN A 42 -11.19 3.87 -9.62
C ASN A 42 -10.98 3.22 -8.23
N GLY A 43 -10.91 4.02 -7.16
CA GLY A 43 -10.74 3.55 -5.78
C GLY A 43 -9.32 3.19 -5.38
N VAL A 44 -8.33 3.35 -6.27
CA VAL A 44 -6.91 3.13 -5.96
C VAL A 44 -6.38 4.27 -5.09
N TRP A 45 -5.60 3.91 -4.07
CA TRP A 45 -4.91 4.87 -3.22
C TRP A 45 -3.52 5.19 -3.75
N LEU A 46 -3.15 6.46 -3.67
CA LEU A 46 -1.91 7.03 -4.15
C LEU A 46 -1.22 7.79 -3.01
N THR A 47 0.10 7.66 -2.93
CA THR A 47 0.99 8.49 -2.12
C THR A 47 2.26 8.75 -2.91
N GLU A 48 3.01 9.81 -2.61
CA GLU A 48 4.30 10.08 -3.24
C GLU A 48 5.31 8.98 -2.89
N GLU A 49 5.46 8.69 -1.59
CA GLU A 49 6.36 7.67 -1.08
C GLU A 49 5.79 6.94 0.14
N VAL A 50 6.43 5.82 0.51
CA VAL A 50 6.17 5.06 1.73
C VAL A 50 7.50 4.83 2.44
N PRO A 51 7.83 5.59 3.50
CA PRO A 51 9.05 5.37 4.25
C PRO A 51 9.08 3.98 4.90
N ALA A 52 10.27 3.39 4.99
CA ALA A 52 10.45 2.01 5.48
C ALA A 52 9.96 1.80 6.92
N SER A 53 9.92 2.85 7.74
CA SER A 53 9.37 2.82 9.11
C SER A 53 7.88 2.50 9.19
N TYR A 54 7.16 2.62 8.07
CA TYR A 54 5.73 2.30 7.99
C TYR A 54 5.46 0.98 7.26
N LEU A 55 6.50 0.26 6.83
CA LEU A 55 6.39 -1.04 6.19
C LEU A 55 6.51 -2.16 7.23
N GLY A 56 5.62 -3.14 7.12
CA GLY A 56 5.68 -4.38 7.90
C GLY A 56 5.22 -5.57 7.09
N PHE A 57 5.55 -6.77 7.55
CA PHE A 57 4.92 -7.99 7.02
C PHE A 57 3.56 -8.16 7.70
N GLY A 58 2.50 -8.42 6.93
CA GLY A 58 1.22 -8.78 7.50
C GLY A 58 1.34 -10.16 8.16
N MET A 59 1.07 -10.24 9.46
CA MET A 59 0.88 -11.52 10.14
C MET A 59 -0.33 -12.20 9.50
N MET A 60 -0.11 -13.42 9.00
CA MET A 60 -1.11 -14.31 8.42
C MET A 60 -2.18 -14.68 9.46
#